data_AF-A0A924UJV2-F1
#
_entry.id   AF-A0A924UJV2-F1
#
_cell.length_a   1.000
_cell.length_b   1.000
_cell.length_c   1.000
_cell.angle_alpha   90.00
_cell.angle_beta   90.00
_cell.angle_gamma   90.00
#
_symmetry.space_group_name_H-M   'P 1'
#
loop_
_entity.id
_entity.type
_entity.pdbx_description
1 polymer ?
#
loop_
_entity_poly.entity_id
_entity_poly.type
_entity_poly.pdbx_seq_one_letter_code
_entity_poly.pdbx_strand_id
1 'polypeptide(L)'
;MNIGYLIKYLGLESRILKGWFPVQSRQFVLIAILSLTRFSYACDIPVCNVAEKIEELRNVTQDARVQFYTELLNQYKTNRNTLVLENLIDFSLEAYKLSIELDSAEAWIPQRAANLLNRSLTFALTQGPIQVSKYSTWYANFISDSAPAFRFQVLLYWNEQLKNDSALLPNDLRQLISFMGEARSISEFQHDENYVMNLAQSTATQAGLQLLRISPQMEGVYQVEVKCAAIDINHCPKLDKFSIVLGDRWRLIQAAFIDETLIVPVFEFTDVHLIDEKTVEGQTGPLDTPFIPASFYIEFDQTTKSFSGFIRTPRTLEKIEIRGSLIVSPINLMNQPRPTDFITPDKIEGAYTGNIARPPGAAERAPQFPPVELMIVRYDENSFKATLRDGRTHEMLFDFPAGYYFRNIGLITLYGADPNGLVKLTFAYRLVAGVPTWIGLVHSLRTGQYYFLNLNAKL
;
A
#
# COMPACT_ATOMS: atom_id res chain seq x y z
N MET A 1 32.02 -28.00 18.64
CA MET A 1 32.34 -26.89 19.55
C MET A 1 31.67 -27.17 20.89
N ASN A 2 32.48 -27.17 21.96
CA ASN A 2 32.19 -27.75 23.27
C ASN A 2 31.49 -26.74 24.20
N ILE A 3 30.35 -27.14 24.78
CA ILE A 3 29.57 -26.41 25.79
C ILE A 3 30.23 -26.63 27.17
N GLY A 4 31.44 -26.10 27.33
CA GLY A 4 32.27 -26.32 28.52
C GLY A 4 32.91 -25.06 29.12
N TYR A 5 32.46 -23.86 28.73
CA TYR A 5 33.17 -22.62 29.05
C TYR A 5 32.37 -21.51 29.76
N LEU A 6 31.18 -21.81 30.32
CA LEU A 6 30.35 -20.79 30.97
C LEU A 6 29.99 -21.08 32.44
N ILE A 7 30.84 -21.84 33.15
CA ILE A 7 30.73 -22.05 34.61
C ILE A 7 32.04 -21.63 35.30
N LYS A 8 32.61 -20.49 34.91
CA LYS A 8 33.86 -19.96 35.51
C LYS A 8 33.78 -18.51 35.97
N TYR A 9 32.59 -17.91 36.01
CA TYR A 9 32.42 -16.49 36.35
C TYR A 9 31.53 -16.18 37.57
N LEU A 10 31.08 -17.19 38.32
CA LEU A 10 30.46 -16.96 39.63
C LEU A 10 31.25 -17.73 40.69
N GLY A 11 32.35 -17.09 41.11
CA GLY A 11 33.12 -17.52 42.26
C GLY A 11 32.33 -17.28 43.54
N LEU A 12 32.11 -18.34 44.31
CA LEU A 12 32.03 -18.29 45.76
C LEU A 12 32.65 -19.59 46.30
N GLU A 13 33.70 -19.34 47.06
CA GLU A 13 34.65 -20.24 47.70
C GLU A 13 33.97 -21.25 48.65
N SER A 14 34.38 -22.53 48.65
CA SER A 14 35.29 -23.17 49.64
C SER A 14 34.61 -23.41 51.02
N ARG A 15 34.72 -24.50 51.78
CA ARG A 15 35.80 -25.46 52.09
C ARG A 15 35.21 -26.62 52.94
N ILE A 16 35.77 -27.84 52.75
CA ILE A 16 36.22 -28.81 53.78
C ILE A 16 35.21 -29.32 54.84
N LEU A 17 34.91 -30.63 54.84
CA LEU A 17 35.34 -31.57 55.90
C LEU A 17 35.01 -33.05 55.55
N LYS A 18 36.02 -33.90 55.76
CA LYS A 18 36.01 -35.38 55.69
C LYS A 18 35.56 -35.98 57.03
N GLY A 19 34.95 -37.17 56.99
CA GLY A 19 34.83 -38.14 58.11
C GLY A 19 33.68 -39.12 57.86
N TRP A 20 33.90 -40.34 57.34
CA TRP A 20 34.11 -41.62 58.06
C TRP A 20 33.08 -41.94 59.17
N PHE A 21 32.09 -42.80 58.86
CA PHE A 21 31.79 -44.07 59.57
C PHE A 21 30.84 -44.95 58.70
N PRO A 22 30.92 -46.30 58.76
CA PRO A 22 30.14 -47.22 57.92
C PRO A 22 29.00 -47.93 58.68
N VAL A 23 28.27 -48.77 57.95
CA VAL A 23 27.41 -49.91 58.36
C VAL A 23 25.88 -49.73 58.19
N GLN A 24 25.40 -50.54 57.24
CA GLN A 24 24.08 -51.16 57.03
C GLN A 24 23.03 -51.06 58.16
N SER A 25 21.79 -50.67 57.79
CA SER A 25 20.63 -51.58 57.80
C SER A 25 19.31 -50.91 57.38
N ARG A 26 18.71 -51.49 56.32
CA ARG A 26 17.27 -51.76 56.07
C ARG A 26 16.21 -50.64 56.14
N GLN A 27 15.59 -50.48 54.97
CA GLN A 27 14.14 -50.36 54.72
C GLN A 27 13.38 -49.21 55.40
N PHE A 28 13.12 -48.15 54.62
CA PHE A 28 11.78 -47.55 54.58
C PHE A 28 11.48 -47.05 53.16
N VAL A 29 10.47 -47.69 52.59
CA VAL A 29 9.54 -47.24 51.54
C VAL A 29 9.66 -45.75 51.18
N LEU A 30 10.10 -45.49 49.95
CA LEU A 30 9.60 -44.37 49.13
C LEU A 30 9.91 -44.66 47.65
N ILE A 31 9.28 -45.73 47.17
CA ILE A 31 8.84 -45.84 45.78
C ILE A 31 7.60 -44.93 45.70
N ALA A 32 7.81 -43.64 45.48
CA ALA A 32 6.77 -42.72 45.03
C ALA A 32 7.44 -41.45 44.50
N ILE A 33 7.16 -41.14 43.24
CA ILE A 33 7.45 -39.87 42.56
C ILE A 33 8.90 -39.75 42.01
N LEU A 34 9.30 -40.75 41.23
CA LEU A 34 10.01 -40.48 39.96
C LEU A 34 8.95 -40.30 38.87
N SER A 35 8.12 -39.28 39.03
CA SER A 35 7.13 -38.86 38.04
C SER A 35 7.56 -37.49 37.53
N LEU A 36 8.24 -37.49 36.39
CA LEU A 36 8.10 -36.48 35.35
C LEU A 36 7.94 -35.03 35.83
N THR A 37 9.01 -34.41 36.30
CA THR A 37 9.21 -32.99 36.00
C THR A 37 10.15 -32.90 34.81
N ARG A 38 9.63 -33.27 33.63
CA ARG A 38 10.11 -32.58 32.42
C ARG A 38 9.86 -31.11 32.72
N PHE A 39 10.92 -30.34 32.92
CA PHE A 39 10.85 -28.89 32.84
C PHE A 39 10.31 -28.58 31.45
N SER A 40 8.98 -28.46 31.36
CA SER A 40 8.33 -27.73 30.29
C SER A 40 8.82 -26.31 30.47
N TYR A 41 9.89 -25.96 29.75
CA TYR A 41 10.03 -24.60 29.28
C TYR A 41 8.72 -24.33 28.55
N ALA A 42 7.84 -23.55 29.16
CA ALA A 42 6.65 -23.05 28.50
C ALA A 42 7.16 -22.38 27.22
N CYS A 43 6.98 -23.02 26.07
CA CYS A 43 7.45 -22.37 24.86
C CYS A 43 6.52 -21.19 24.59
N ASP A 44 7.10 -20.06 24.17
CA ASP A 44 6.38 -18.81 23.95
C ASP A 44 5.53 -18.82 22.67
N ILE A 45 5.22 -20.01 22.13
CA ILE A 45 4.44 -20.24 20.90
C ILE A 45 3.33 -21.28 21.13
N PRO A 46 2.21 -21.23 20.38
CA PRO A 46 1.04 -22.09 20.59
C PRO A 46 1.34 -23.58 20.63
N VAL A 47 2.18 -24.07 19.71
CA VAL A 47 2.54 -25.47 19.56
C VAL A 47 4.05 -25.59 19.41
N CYS A 48 4.71 -26.02 20.49
CA CYS A 48 6.18 -26.09 20.59
C CYS A 48 6.81 -27.07 19.61
N ASN A 49 6.13 -28.20 19.36
CA ASN A 49 6.56 -29.22 18.42
C ASN A 49 5.36 -29.66 17.59
N VAL A 50 5.21 -29.03 16.42
CA VAL A 50 4.08 -29.30 15.52
C VAL A 50 4.02 -30.78 15.13
N ALA A 51 5.16 -31.39 14.79
CA ALA A 51 5.20 -32.80 14.37
C ALA A 51 4.76 -33.75 15.49
N GLU A 52 5.30 -33.60 16.70
CA GLU A 52 4.90 -34.42 17.86
C GLU A 52 3.43 -34.22 18.21
N LYS A 53 2.93 -32.98 18.13
CA LYS A 53 1.52 -32.70 18.40
C LYS A 53 0.59 -33.30 17.34
N ILE A 54 0.98 -33.30 16.07
CA ILE A 54 0.22 -33.93 14.99
C ILE A 54 0.16 -35.45 15.18
N GLU A 55 1.26 -36.08 15.58
CA GLU A 55 1.28 -37.52 15.90
C GLU A 55 0.44 -37.84 17.15
N GLU A 56 0.43 -36.98 18.15
CA GLU A 56 -0.51 -37.10 19.29
C GLU A 56 -1.97 -37.04 18.78
N LEU A 57 -2.30 -36.03 17.96
CA LEU A 57 -3.66 -35.81 17.46
C LEU A 57 -4.13 -36.91 16.50
N ARG A 58 -3.22 -37.60 15.81
CA ARG A 58 -3.51 -38.78 14.99
C ARG A 58 -4.14 -39.91 15.81
N ASN A 59 -3.74 -40.04 17.08
CA ASN A 59 -4.11 -41.16 17.95
C ASN A 59 -5.29 -40.87 18.90
N VAL A 60 -5.87 -39.66 18.89
CA VAL A 60 -7.02 -39.31 19.73
C VAL A 60 -8.34 -39.37 18.96
N THR A 61 -9.47 -39.18 19.65
CA THR A 61 -10.80 -39.15 19.04
C THR A 61 -11.03 -37.88 18.21
N GLN A 62 -12.01 -37.92 17.33
CA GLN A 62 -12.42 -36.78 16.52
C GLN A 62 -12.85 -35.58 17.38
N ASP A 63 -13.64 -35.81 18.43
CA ASP A 63 -14.08 -34.77 19.36
C ASP A 63 -12.91 -34.10 20.09
N ALA A 64 -11.91 -34.89 20.52
CA ALA A 64 -10.72 -34.36 21.19
C ALA A 64 -9.91 -33.44 20.26
N ARG A 65 -9.77 -33.81 18.97
CA ARG A 65 -9.13 -32.94 17.97
C ARG A 65 -9.89 -31.62 17.80
N VAL A 66 -11.21 -31.69 17.64
CA VAL A 66 -12.07 -30.51 17.41
C VAL A 66 -12.07 -29.58 18.63
N GLN A 67 -12.12 -30.14 19.84
CA GLN A 67 -12.00 -29.38 21.07
C GLN A 67 -10.65 -28.65 21.11
N PHE A 68 -9.55 -29.34 20.81
CA PHE A 68 -8.21 -28.74 20.78
C PHE A 68 -8.11 -27.57 19.78
N TYR A 69 -8.64 -27.74 18.56
CA TYR A 69 -8.68 -26.67 17.55
C TYR A 69 -9.49 -25.45 18.03
N THR A 70 -10.61 -25.70 18.69
CA THR A 70 -11.50 -24.64 19.20
C THR A 70 -10.84 -23.87 20.36
N GLU A 71 -10.17 -24.58 21.27
CA GLU A 71 -9.42 -23.97 22.37
C GLU A 71 -8.28 -23.08 21.85
N LEU A 72 -7.51 -23.56 20.86
CA LEU A 72 -6.45 -22.77 20.20
C LEU A 72 -7.01 -21.46 19.61
N LEU A 73 -8.10 -21.53 18.83
CA LEU A 73 -8.71 -20.32 18.26
C LEU A 73 -9.15 -19.33 19.34
N ASN A 74 -9.80 -19.82 20.39
CA ASN A 74 -10.30 -18.96 21.47
C ASN A 74 -9.18 -18.29 22.25
N GLN A 75 -8.07 -19.01 22.48
CA GLN A 75 -6.91 -18.50 23.20
C GLN A 75 -6.14 -17.44 22.40
N TYR A 76 -6.01 -17.61 21.08
CA TYR A 76 -5.11 -16.79 20.26
C TYR A 76 -5.81 -15.74 19.35
N LYS A 77 -7.15 -15.64 19.38
CA LYS A 77 -7.93 -14.72 18.51
C LYS A 77 -7.55 -13.23 18.55
N THR A 78 -6.93 -12.76 19.64
CA THR A 78 -6.50 -11.35 19.80
C THR A 78 -4.98 -11.21 19.84
N ASN A 79 -4.22 -12.28 19.53
CA ASN A 79 -2.77 -12.24 19.59
C ASN A 79 -2.21 -11.42 18.42
N ARG A 80 -1.16 -10.64 18.68
CA ARG A 80 -0.47 -9.79 17.69
C ARG A 80 0.98 -10.21 17.44
N ASN A 81 1.50 -11.18 18.19
CA ASN A 81 2.87 -11.65 18.02
C ASN A 81 2.98 -12.46 16.73
N THR A 82 3.80 -11.98 15.79
CA THR A 82 3.98 -12.60 14.47
C THR A 82 4.45 -14.06 14.56
N LEU A 83 5.36 -14.39 15.48
CA LEU A 83 5.84 -15.77 15.67
C LEU A 83 4.73 -16.72 16.14
N VAL A 84 3.84 -16.21 17.00
CA VAL A 84 2.67 -16.95 17.48
C VAL A 84 1.68 -17.21 16.35
N LEU A 85 1.41 -16.19 15.52
CA LEU A 85 0.47 -16.29 14.40
C LEU A 85 1.00 -17.19 13.28
N GLU A 86 2.31 -17.11 12.97
CA GLU A 86 2.98 -18.04 12.04
C GLU A 86 2.90 -19.48 12.52
N ASN A 87 3.28 -19.74 13.77
CA ASN A 87 3.21 -21.09 14.34
C ASN A 87 1.78 -21.66 14.31
N LEU A 88 0.78 -20.81 14.55
CA LEU A 88 -0.61 -21.20 14.45
C LEU A 88 -1.00 -21.57 13.01
N ILE A 89 -0.58 -20.81 12.00
CA ILE A 89 -0.81 -21.14 10.59
C ILE A 89 -0.14 -22.47 10.22
N ASP A 90 1.13 -22.65 10.56
CA ASP A 90 1.89 -23.86 10.25
C ASP A 90 1.24 -25.10 10.88
N PHE A 91 0.89 -25.03 12.15
CA PHE A 91 0.16 -26.08 12.83
C PHE A 91 -1.20 -26.35 12.17
N SER A 92 -1.96 -25.31 11.83
CA SER A 92 -3.29 -25.44 11.25
C SER A 92 -3.26 -26.12 9.87
N LEU A 93 -2.21 -25.87 9.10
CA LEU A 93 -2.00 -26.49 7.79
C LEU A 93 -1.74 -28.00 7.93
N GLU A 94 -0.89 -28.41 8.88
CA GLU A 94 -0.65 -29.83 9.17
C GLU A 94 -1.89 -30.50 9.78
N ALA A 95 -2.63 -29.81 10.65
CA ALA A 95 -3.88 -30.31 11.20
C ALA A 95 -4.96 -30.52 10.12
N TYR A 96 -5.01 -29.64 9.12
CA TYR A 96 -5.88 -29.81 7.95
C TYR A 96 -5.48 -31.01 7.10
N LYS A 97 -4.18 -31.17 6.81
CA LYS A 97 -3.67 -32.36 6.09
C LYS A 97 -4.02 -33.65 6.83
N LEU A 98 -3.80 -33.70 8.14
CA LEU A 98 -4.19 -34.85 8.97
C LEU A 98 -5.71 -35.12 8.88
N SER A 99 -6.54 -34.09 8.86
CA SER A 99 -8.00 -34.26 8.76
C SER A 99 -8.45 -34.86 7.43
N ILE A 100 -7.72 -34.60 6.35
CA ILE A 100 -7.94 -35.24 5.03
C ILE A 100 -7.41 -36.67 5.04
N GLU A 101 -6.20 -36.88 5.59
CA GLU A 101 -5.55 -38.20 5.64
C GLU A 101 -6.39 -39.24 6.39
N LEU A 102 -7.02 -38.83 7.49
CA LEU A 102 -7.83 -39.72 8.32
C LEU A 102 -9.20 -40.07 7.70
N ASP A 103 -9.46 -39.65 6.45
CA ASP A 103 -10.67 -39.91 5.66
C ASP A 103 -11.95 -39.98 6.50
N SER A 104 -12.20 -38.89 7.23
CA SER A 104 -13.31 -38.83 8.15
C SER A 104 -14.62 -38.97 7.37
N ALA A 105 -15.36 -40.06 7.61
CA ALA A 105 -16.70 -40.29 7.06
C ALA A 105 -17.67 -39.11 7.31
N GLU A 106 -17.35 -38.25 8.28
CA GLU A 106 -18.09 -37.05 8.60
C GLU A 106 -17.42 -35.80 8.02
N ALA A 107 -18.06 -35.21 7.00
CA ALA A 107 -17.56 -34.06 6.24
C ALA A 107 -17.32 -32.78 7.06
N TRP A 108 -17.91 -32.66 8.27
CA TRP A 108 -17.75 -31.49 9.12
C TRP A 108 -16.37 -31.44 9.82
N ILE A 109 -15.65 -32.56 9.92
CA ILE A 109 -14.36 -32.61 10.63
C ILE A 109 -13.24 -31.92 9.83
N PRO A 110 -13.05 -32.21 8.53
CA PRO A 110 -12.15 -31.42 7.68
C PRO A 110 -12.53 -29.94 7.63
N GLN A 111 -13.83 -29.61 7.70
CA GLN A 111 -14.29 -28.22 7.78
C GLN A 111 -13.85 -27.51 9.06
N ARG A 112 -13.77 -28.21 10.20
CA ARG A 112 -13.28 -27.62 11.46
C ARG A 112 -11.78 -27.32 11.40
N ALA A 113 -10.98 -28.22 10.83
CA ALA A 113 -9.56 -27.98 10.61
C ALA A 113 -9.32 -26.87 9.58
N ALA A 114 -10.10 -26.83 8.50
CA ALA A 114 -10.07 -25.73 7.53
C ALA A 114 -10.46 -24.38 8.17
N ASN A 115 -11.46 -24.36 9.05
CA ASN A 115 -11.85 -23.17 9.79
C ASN A 115 -10.74 -22.71 10.76
N LEU A 116 -10.02 -23.63 11.40
CA LEU A 116 -8.83 -23.30 12.18
C LEU A 116 -7.77 -22.61 11.32
N LEU A 117 -7.44 -23.16 10.15
CA LEU A 117 -6.48 -22.54 9.22
C LEU A 117 -6.95 -21.16 8.73
N ASN A 118 -8.17 -21.07 8.20
CA ASN A 118 -8.72 -19.83 7.67
C ASN A 118 -8.78 -18.74 8.75
N ARG A 119 -9.23 -19.06 9.97
CA ARG A 119 -9.22 -18.09 11.08
C ARG A 119 -7.80 -17.65 11.45
N SER A 120 -6.84 -18.56 11.47
CA SER A 120 -5.44 -18.25 11.76
C SER A 120 -4.84 -17.32 10.70
N LEU A 121 -5.12 -17.57 9.42
CA LEU A 121 -4.76 -16.67 8.31
C LEU A 121 -5.42 -15.30 8.47
N THR A 122 -6.72 -15.24 8.81
CA THR A 122 -7.41 -13.98 9.07
C THR A 122 -6.77 -13.20 10.23
N PHE A 123 -6.42 -13.85 11.34
CA PHE A 123 -5.75 -13.19 12.45
C PHE A 123 -4.38 -12.65 12.04
N ALA A 124 -3.59 -13.45 11.32
CA ALA A 124 -2.29 -13.03 10.81
C ALA A 124 -2.38 -11.81 9.88
N LEU A 125 -3.38 -11.78 9.00
CA LEU A 125 -3.62 -10.71 8.03
C LEU A 125 -4.25 -9.43 8.61
N THR A 126 -4.79 -9.49 9.84
CA THR A 126 -5.51 -8.35 10.46
C THR A 126 -4.86 -7.85 11.75
N GLN A 127 -4.01 -8.64 12.41
CA GLN A 127 -3.37 -8.30 13.68
C GLN A 127 -1.85 -8.14 13.59
N GLY A 128 -1.22 -8.66 12.53
CA GLY A 128 0.22 -8.54 12.29
C GLY A 128 0.63 -7.21 11.65
N PRO A 129 1.94 -6.92 11.60
CA PRO A 129 2.47 -5.84 10.77
C PRO A 129 2.27 -6.16 9.28
N ILE A 130 1.86 -5.16 8.49
CA ILE A 130 1.58 -5.36 7.06
C ILE A 130 2.89 -5.65 6.32
N GLN A 131 2.95 -6.80 5.66
CA GLN A 131 4.07 -7.22 4.82
C GLN A 131 3.52 -7.82 3.53
N VAL A 132 3.61 -7.09 2.41
CA VAL A 132 2.94 -7.44 1.15
C VAL A 132 3.18 -8.89 0.72
N SER A 133 4.44 -9.29 0.53
CA SER A 133 4.77 -10.64 0.00
C SER A 133 4.18 -11.76 0.84
N LYS A 134 4.22 -11.59 2.16
CA LYS A 134 3.73 -12.57 3.13
C LYS A 134 2.21 -12.56 3.22
N TYR A 135 1.60 -11.37 3.23
CA TYR A 135 0.16 -11.20 3.27
C TYR A 135 -0.49 -11.78 2.02
N SER A 136 0.06 -11.51 0.84
CA SER A 136 -0.46 -12.06 -0.41
C SER A 136 -0.34 -13.59 -0.46
N THR A 137 0.77 -14.14 0.03
CA THR A 137 0.94 -15.60 0.16
C THR A 137 -0.14 -16.19 1.08
N TRP A 138 -0.35 -15.59 2.26
CA TRP A 138 -1.38 -16.03 3.19
C TRP A 138 -2.81 -15.86 2.66
N TYR A 139 -3.07 -14.76 1.95
CA TYR A 139 -4.37 -14.48 1.34
C TYR A 139 -4.71 -15.46 0.21
N ALA A 140 -3.71 -15.90 -0.56
CA ALA A 140 -3.89 -16.95 -1.56
C ALA A 140 -4.19 -18.33 -0.96
N ASN A 141 -3.75 -18.57 0.29
CA ASN A 141 -3.84 -19.87 0.97
C ASN A 141 -5.14 -20.10 1.74
N PHE A 142 -6.14 -19.23 1.67
CA PHE A 142 -7.47 -19.55 2.17
C PHE A 142 -8.04 -20.77 1.41
N ILE A 143 -8.57 -21.74 2.15
CA ILE A 143 -9.06 -23.01 1.60
C ILE A 143 -10.53 -23.25 1.88
N SER A 144 -11.08 -24.31 1.27
CA SER A 144 -12.50 -24.73 1.31
C SER A 144 -13.47 -23.76 0.61
N ASP A 145 -14.71 -24.19 0.44
CA ASP A 145 -15.79 -23.38 -0.14
C ASP A 145 -16.06 -22.08 0.63
N SER A 146 -15.59 -21.97 1.88
CA SER A 146 -15.71 -20.76 2.70
C SER A 146 -14.60 -19.72 2.46
N ALA A 147 -13.57 -20.04 1.67
CA ALA A 147 -12.43 -19.16 1.41
C ALA A 147 -12.82 -17.74 0.94
N PRO A 148 -13.80 -17.56 0.01
CA PRO A 148 -14.20 -16.22 -0.44
C PRO A 148 -14.72 -15.33 0.71
N ALA A 149 -15.45 -15.91 1.67
CA ALA A 149 -15.98 -15.17 2.81
C ALA A 149 -14.86 -14.67 3.75
N PHE A 150 -13.81 -15.48 3.95
CA PHE A 150 -12.66 -15.07 4.74
C PHE A 150 -11.79 -14.03 4.02
N ARG A 151 -11.56 -14.20 2.71
CA ARG A 151 -10.92 -13.20 1.87
C ARG A 151 -11.64 -11.86 1.94
N PHE A 152 -12.96 -11.86 1.81
CA PHE A 152 -13.79 -10.68 1.99
C PHE A 152 -13.66 -10.07 3.39
N GLN A 153 -13.67 -10.88 4.45
CA GLN A 153 -13.54 -10.41 5.83
C GLN A 153 -12.21 -9.65 6.07
N VAL A 154 -11.10 -10.13 5.51
CA VAL A 154 -9.79 -9.45 5.60
C VAL A 154 -9.82 -8.09 4.91
N LEU A 155 -10.38 -8.02 3.70
CA LEU A 155 -10.50 -6.76 2.97
C LEU A 155 -11.40 -5.77 3.71
N LEU A 156 -12.53 -6.25 4.25
CA LEU A 156 -13.47 -5.43 5.01
C LEU A 156 -12.82 -4.86 6.28
N TYR A 157 -12.02 -5.66 6.99
CA TYR A 157 -11.28 -5.17 8.15
C TYR A 157 -10.42 -3.96 7.80
N TRP A 158 -9.60 -4.05 6.76
CA TRP A 158 -8.71 -2.96 6.35
C TRP A 158 -9.48 -1.74 5.83
N ASN A 159 -10.57 -1.95 5.10
CA ASN A 159 -11.48 -0.88 4.69
C ASN A 159 -12.04 -0.12 5.90
N GLU A 160 -12.44 -0.81 6.96
CA GLU A 160 -12.92 -0.17 8.19
C GLU A 160 -11.79 0.49 9.00
N GLN A 161 -10.57 -0.06 9.00
CA GLN A 161 -9.42 0.62 9.61
C GLN A 161 -9.14 1.97 8.95
N LEU A 162 -9.23 2.05 7.61
CA LEU A 162 -9.09 3.31 6.87
C LEU A 162 -10.18 4.33 7.22
N LYS A 163 -11.41 3.90 7.51
CA LYS A 163 -12.50 4.82 7.87
C LYS A 163 -12.34 5.45 9.26
N ASN A 164 -11.64 4.78 10.18
CA ASN A 164 -11.60 5.17 11.59
C ASN A 164 -10.54 6.23 11.95
N ASP A 165 -9.96 6.94 10.96
CA ASP A 165 -8.92 7.99 11.11
C ASP A 165 -7.74 7.61 12.04
N SER A 166 -7.60 6.33 12.36
CA SER A 166 -6.49 5.78 13.13
C SER A 166 -5.29 5.84 12.21
N ALA A 167 -4.29 6.66 12.55
CA ALA A 167 -3.18 7.01 11.67
C ALA A 167 -2.33 5.79 11.33
N LEU A 168 -2.74 5.02 10.30
CA LEU A 168 -1.83 4.15 9.57
C LEU A 168 -0.68 5.04 9.09
N LEU A 169 0.54 4.63 9.38
CA LEU A 169 1.70 5.34 8.90
C LEU A 169 1.73 5.24 7.37
N PRO A 170 2.32 6.20 6.65
CA PRO A 170 2.47 6.13 5.20
C PRO A 170 3.08 4.82 4.70
N ASN A 171 3.99 4.21 5.47
CA ASN A 171 4.53 2.90 5.11
C ASN A 171 3.47 1.79 5.17
N ASP A 172 2.62 1.79 6.19
CA ASP A 172 1.52 0.83 6.31
C ASP A 172 0.50 1.06 5.19
N LEU A 173 0.18 2.32 4.86
CA LEU A 173 -0.71 2.66 3.75
C LEU A 173 -0.16 2.16 2.41
N ARG A 174 1.15 2.26 2.16
CA ARG A 174 1.79 1.73 0.95
C ARG A 174 1.73 0.21 0.87
N GLN A 175 2.14 -0.47 1.95
CA GLN A 175 2.06 -1.92 2.03
C GLN A 175 0.60 -2.39 1.84
N LEU A 176 -0.36 -1.63 2.37
CA LEU A 176 -1.77 -1.89 2.18
C LEU A 176 -2.21 -1.72 0.73
N ILE A 177 -1.82 -0.63 0.05
CA ILE A 177 -2.13 -0.42 -1.38
C ILE A 177 -1.58 -1.57 -2.23
N SER A 178 -0.32 -1.95 -2.03
CA SER A 178 0.32 -3.05 -2.77
C SER A 178 -0.36 -4.39 -2.49
N PHE A 179 -0.66 -4.68 -1.21
CA PHE A 179 -1.37 -5.90 -0.83
C PHE A 179 -2.78 -5.95 -1.44
N MET A 180 -3.53 -4.84 -1.42
CA MET A 180 -4.87 -4.78 -2.03
C MET A 180 -4.82 -4.97 -3.56
N GLY A 181 -3.73 -4.50 -4.18
CA GLY A 181 -3.35 -4.82 -5.55
C GLY A 181 -3.30 -6.32 -5.78
N GLU A 182 -2.39 -7.00 -5.09
CA GLU A 182 -2.20 -8.44 -5.21
C GLU A 182 -3.44 -9.25 -4.81
N ALA A 183 -4.16 -8.82 -3.78
CA ALA A 183 -5.37 -9.46 -3.29
C ALA A 183 -6.48 -9.51 -4.36
N ARG A 184 -6.68 -8.42 -5.14
CA ARG A 184 -7.63 -8.46 -6.26
C ARG A 184 -7.21 -9.48 -7.31
N SER A 185 -5.94 -9.47 -7.72
CA SER A 185 -5.43 -10.40 -8.74
C SER A 185 -5.54 -11.86 -8.28
N ILE A 186 -5.30 -12.11 -6.99
CA ILE A 186 -5.52 -13.42 -6.37
C ILE A 186 -7.00 -13.78 -6.42
N SER A 187 -7.90 -12.88 -6.01
CA SER A 187 -9.34 -13.13 -6.03
C SER A 187 -9.88 -13.37 -7.44
N GLU A 188 -9.37 -12.66 -8.45
CA GLU A 188 -9.70 -12.89 -9.86
C GLU A 188 -9.24 -14.28 -10.31
N PHE A 189 -8.00 -14.66 -10.00
CA PHE A 189 -7.45 -15.98 -10.31
C PHE A 189 -8.21 -17.12 -9.60
N GLN A 190 -8.68 -16.87 -8.37
CA GLN A 190 -9.45 -17.83 -7.58
C GLN A 190 -10.96 -17.82 -7.92
N HIS A 191 -11.39 -17.02 -8.90
CA HIS A 191 -12.78 -16.88 -9.32
C HIS A 191 -13.75 -16.46 -8.19
N ASP A 192 -13.29 -15.60 -7.28
CA ASP A 192 -14.15 -14.99 -6.28
C ASP A 192 -15.24 -14.12 -6.93
N GLU A 193 -16.34 -13.91 -6.21
CA GLU A 193 -17.39 -13.00 -6.66
C GLU A 193 -16.88 -11.55 -6.79
N ASN A 194 -17.46 -10.80 -7.74
CA ASN A 194 -17.07 -9.43 -8.07
C ASN A 194 -17.01 -8.49 -6.86
N TYR A 195 -17.85 -8.70 -5.85
CA TYR A 195 -17.86 -7.83 -4.66
C TYR A 195 -16.54 -7.91 -3.87
N VAL A 196 -15.82 -9.04 -3.90
CA VAL A 196 -14.52 -9.21 -3.24
C VAL A 196 -13.46 -8.37 -3.94
N MET A 197 -13.39 -8.51 -5.28
CA MET A 197 -12.48 -7.74 -6.13
C MET A 197 -12.74 -6.22 -6.03
N ASN A 198 -14.01 -5.82 -6.03
CA ASN A 198 -14.42 -4.42 -5.91
C ASN A 198 -14.06 -3.85 -4.53
N LEU A 199 -14.17 -4.64 -3.46
CA LEU A 199 -13.77 -4.19 -2.13
C LEU A 199 -12.26 -3.98 -2.04
N ALA A 200 -11.44 -4.92 -2.53
CA ALA A 200 -9.99 -4.77 -2.58
C ALA A 200 -9.60 -3.47 -3.32
N GLN A 201 -10.24 -3.23 -4.47
CA GLN A 201 -10.03 -1.99 -5.22
C GLN A 201 -10.40 -0.73 -4.42
N SER A 202 -11.59 -0.73 -3.80
CA SER A 202 -12.08 0.40 -3.02
C SER A 202 -11.15 0.71 -1.84
N THR A 203 -10.65 -0.33 -1.17
CA THR A 203 -9.70 -0.21 -0.06
C THR A 203 -8.35 0.32 -0.53
N ALA A 204 -7.82 -0.14 -1.66
CA ALA A 204 -6.61 0.43 -2.26
C ALA A 204 -6.75 1.93 -2.56
N THR A 205 -7.87 2.33 -3.17
CA THR A 205 -8.16 3.74 -3.47
C THR A 205 -8.25 4.57 -2.19
N GLN A 206 -8.91 4.07 -1.14
CA GLN A 206 -9.02 4.79 0.15
C GLN A 206 -7.66 4.92 0.86
N ALA A 207 -6.81 3.90 0.82
CA ALA A 207 -5.47 3.96 1.38
C ALA A 207 -4.60 4.97 0.60
N GLY A 208 -4.69 4.95 -0.74
CA GLY A 208 -4.03 5.93 -1.61
C GLY A 208 -4.44 7.37 -1.30
N LEU A 209 -5.71 7.58 -0.95
CA LEU A 209 -6.20 8.90 -0.53
C LEU A 209 -5.63 9.38 0.79
N GLN A 210 -5.54 8.49 1.77
CA GLN A 210 -4.91 8.85 3.04
C GLN A 210 -3.43 9.16 2.83
N LEU A 211 -2.75 8.38 2.00
CA LEU A 211 -1.36 8.63 1.63
C LEU A 211 -1.18 10.01 0.95
N LEU A 212 -2.05 10.33 -0.01
CA LEU A 212 -2.11 11.65 -0.65
C LEU A 212 -2.35 12.79 0.34
N ARG A 213 -3.17 12.58 1.36
CA ARG A 213 -3.41 13.58 2.41
C ARG A 213 -2.22 13.76 3.34
N ILE A 214 -1.47 12.69 3.61
CA ILE A 214 -0.31 12.72 4.52
C ILE A 214 0.92 13.29 3.79
N SER A 215 1.11 13.00 2.50
CA SER A 215 2.26 13.48 1.72
C SER A 215 1.88 14.22 0.42
N PRO A 216 1.02 15.27 0.48
CA PRO A 216 0.53 15.99 -0.69
C PRO A 216 1.62 16.77 -1.45
N GLN A 217 2.76 17.00 -0.79
CA GLN A 217 3.89 17.72 -1.34
C GLN A 217 4.80 16.89 -2.24
N MET A 218 4.51 15.61 -2.46
CA MET A 218 5.25 14.79 -3.41
C MET A 218 4.66 14.89 -4.81
N GLU A 219 3.34 15.00 -4.93
CA GLU A 219 2.68 15.16 -6.23
C GLU A 219 2.75 16.61 -6.72
N GLY A 220 3.18 16.80 -7.97
CA GLY A 220 3.25 18.11 -8.58
C GLY A 220 4.25 18.26 -9.73
N VAL A 221 4.43 19.51 -10.14
CA VAL A 221 5.48 19.97 -11.05
C VAL A 221 6.49 20.80 -10.27
N TYR A 222 7.75 20.50 -10.47
CA TYR A 222 8.89 21.11 -9.82
C TYR A 222 9.82 21.72 -10.86
N GLN A 223 10.42 22.85 -10.51
CA GLN A 223 11.57 23.38 -11.22
C GLN A 223 12.78 22.55 -10.82
N VAL A 224 13.61 22.16 -11.77
CA VAL A 224 14.79 21.34 -11.53
C VAL A 224 16.06 22.13 -11.81
N GLU A 225 17.04 21.95 -10.93
CA GLU A 225 18.41 22.38 -11.08
C GLU A 225 19.29 21.13 -11.10
N VAL A 226 20.07 20.97 -12.16
CA VAL A 226 21.03 19.87 -12.29
C VAL A 226 22.39 20.34 -11.83
N LYS A 227 23.00 19.60 -10.91
CA LYS A 227 24.37 19.83 -10.46
C LYS A 227 25.28 18.75 -11.03
N CYS A 228 25.92 19.07 -12.16
CA CYS A 228 26.91 18.18 -12.75
C CYS A 228 28.28 18.39 -12.08
N ALA A 229 28.52 17.67 -10.99
CA ALA A 229 29.81 17.66 -10.31
C ALA A 229 30.79 16.60 -10.88
N ALA A 230 30.31 15.62 -11.65
CA ALA A 230 31.11 14.48 -12.14
C ALA A 230 31.14 14.31 -13.67
N ILE A 231 30.09 14.75 -14.37
CA ILE A 231 29.96 14.63 -15.83
C ILE A 231 30.54 15.90 -16.46
N ASP A 232 31.37 15.75 -17.51
CA ASP A 232 31.82 16.87 -18.36
C ASP A 232 30.66 17.84 -18.61
N ILE A 233 30.88 19.13 -18.36
CA ILE A 233 29.86 20.18 -18.44
C ILE A 233 29.12 20.16 -19.79
N ASN A 234 29.78 19.71 -20.86
CA ASN A 234 29.20 19.60 -22.20
C ASN A 234 28.25 18.39 -22.39
N HIS A 235 28.22 17.46 -21.43
CA HIS A 235 27.41 16.24 -21.45
C HIS A 235 26.35 16.21 -20.33
N CYS A 236 26.21 17.30 -19.59
CA CYS A 236 25.19 17.44 -18.55
C CYS A 236 23.80 17.53 -19.21
N PRO A 237 22.88 16.58 -18.95
CA PRO A 237 21.53 16.69 -19.49
C PRO A 237 20.86 17.94 -18.90
N LYS A 238 20.29 18.76 -19.78
CA LYS A 238 19.47 19.89 -19.35
C LYS A 238 18.13 19.34 -18.87
N LEU A 239 17.86 19.45 -17.58
CA LEU A 239 16.60 19.08 -16.96
C LEU A 239 16.04 20.32 -16.27
N ASP A 240 14.96 20.84 -16.80
CA ASP A 240 14.33 22.07 -16.31
C ASP A 240 13.14 21.76 -15.40
N LYS A 241 12.43 20.66 -15.67
CA LYS A 241 11.21 20.28 -14.94
C LYS A 241 11.21 18.84 -14.49
N PHE A 242 10.58 18.62 -13.34
CA PHE A 242 10.24 17.31 -12.82
C PHE A 242 8.74 17.27 -12.56
N SER A 243 8.07 16.29 -13.14
CA SER A 243 6.66 16.02 -12.96
C SER A 243 6.51 14.68 -12.27
N ILE A 244 5.66 14.60 -11.25
CA ILE A 244 5.31 13.35 -10.60
C ILE A 244 3.84 13.35 -10.24
N VAL A 245 3.18 12.24 -10.54
CA VAL A 245 1.75 12.03 -10.30
C VAL A 245 1.56 10.72 -9.56
N LEU A 246 0.77 10.77 -8.48
CA LEU A 246 0.30 9.58 -7.80
C LEU A 246 -0.95 9.06 -8.53
N GLY A 247 -0.90 7.80 -8.96
CA GLY A 247 -2.02 7.14 -9.65
C GLY A 247 -3.02 6.50 -8.68
N ASP A 248 -4.20 6.15 -9.19
CA ASP A 248 -5.30 5.56 -8.40
C ASP A 248 -5.96 4.31 -9.04
N ARG A 249 -5.42 3.79 -10.14
CA ARG A 249 -5.83 2.51 -10.77
C ARG A 249 -4.62 1.71 -11.25
N TRP A 250 -4.17 0.72 -10.48
CA TRP A 250 -3.40 -0.44 -10.97
C TRP A 250 -2.06 -0.20 -11.67
N ARG A 251 -1.20 0.67 -11.11
CA ARG A 251 -0.01 1.28 -11.74
C ARG A 251 -0.46 2.46 -12.61
N LEU A 252 0.05 3.66 -12.44
CA LEU A 252 1.47 4.02 -12.45
C LEU A 252 1.61 5.27 -11.57
N ILE A 253 2.50 5.22 -10.58
CA ILE A 253 3.17 6.46 -10.21
C ILE A 253 4.09 6.71 -11.41
N GLN A 254 3.85 7.80 -12.13
CA GLN A 254 4.70 8.20 -13.25
C GLN A 254 5.47 9.43 -12.83
N ALA A 255 6.75 9.43 -13.18
CA ALA A 255 7.62 10.56 -12.96
C ALA A 255 8.41 10.86 -14.24
N ALA A 256 8.56 12.14 -14.58
CA ALA A 256 9.25 12.55 -15.80
C ALA A 256 10.16 13.74 -15.52
N PHE A 257 11.38 13.69 -16.05
CA PHE A 257 12.30 14.82 -16.10
C PHE A 257 12.36 15.35 -17.52
N ILE A 258 12.16 16.66 -17.65
CA ILE A 258 11.84 17.31 -18.91
C ILE A 258 12.84 18.42 -19.20
N ASP A 259 13.28 18.49 -20.44
CA ASP A 259 13.98 19.65 -21.00
C ASP A 259 12.93 20.59 -21.61
N GLU A 260 12.80 21.80 -21.08
CA GLU A 260 11.82 22.78 -21.57
C GLU A 260 12.14 23.26 -22.98
N THR A 261 13.40 23.20 -23.42
CA THR A 261 13.79 23.60 -24.78
C THR A 261 13.33 22.60 -25.81
N LEU A 262 13.30 21.31 -25.45
CA LEU A 262 12.87 20.23 -26.34
C LEU A 262 11.39 19.87 -26.15
N ILE A 263 10.77 20.28 -25.03
CA ILE A 263 9.37 19.99 -24.66
C ILE A 263 9.10 18.48 -24.67
N VAL A 264 10.11 17.68 -24.32
CA VAL A 264 10.03 16.21 -24.27
C VAL A 264 10.69 15.69 -23.00
N PRO A 265 10.24 14.54 -22.47
CA PRO A 265 10.89 13.92 -21.33
C PRO A 265 12.25 13.40 -21.78
N VAL A 266 13.29 13.78 -21.03
CA VAL A 266 14.63 13.22 -21.16
C VAL A 266 14.68 11.88 -20.42
N PHE A 267 14.01 11.80 -19.27
CA PHE A 267 13.82 10.58 -18.50
C PHE A 267 12.35 10.42 -18.13
N GLU A 268 11.81 9.23 -18.34
CA GLU A 268 10.44 8.88 -18.00
C GLU A 268 10.44 7.56 -17.22
N PHE A 269 9.84 7.60 -16.04
CA PHE A 269 9.81 6.51 -15.08
C PHE A 269 8.37 6.09 -14.88
N THR A 270 8.09 4.84 -15.22
CA THR A 270 6.77 4.23 -15.13
C THR A 270 6.67 3.27 -13.94
N ASP A 271 7.82 2.81 -13.42
CA ASP A 271 7.88 2.00 -12.20
C ASP A 271 8.42 2.86 -11.06
N VAL A 272 7.57 3.74 -10.54
CA VAL A 272 7.94 4.67 -9.45
C VAL A 272 7.33 4.18 -8.15
N HIS A 273 8.13 4.21 -7.08
CA HIS A 273 7.78 3.73 -5.76
C HIS A 273 8.11 4.79 -4.71
N LEU A 274 7.21 4.95 -3.75
CA LEU A 274 7.50 5.71 -2.54
C LEU A 274 8.21 4.79 -1.55
N ILE A 275 9.43 5.13 -1.15
CA ILE A 275 10.18 4.39 -0.14
C ILE A 275 9.67 4.77 1.26
N ASP A 276 9.55 6.07 1.54
CA ASP A 276 9.11 6.61 2.83
C ASP A 276 8.23 7.88 2.66
N GLU A 277 8.01 8.65 3.73
CA GLU A 277 7.20 9.89 3.71
C GLU A 277 7.86 11.08 3.01
N LYS A 278 9.12 10.93 2.63
CA LYS A 278 9.96 11.93 1.99
C LYS A 278 10.65 11.37 0.76
N THR A 279 10.78 10.07 0.61
CA THR A 279 11.63 9.49 -0.41
C THR A 279 10.84 8.78 -1.51
N VAL A 280 11.17 9.07 -2.76
CA VAL A 280 10.67 8.39 -3.97
C VAL A 280 11.85 7.83 -4.75
N GLU A 281 11.71 6.60 -5.24
CA GLU A 281 12.58 6.04 -6.27
C GLU A 281 11.77 5.64 -7.49
N GLY A 282 12.43 5.50 -8.62
CA GLY A 282 11.76 4.92 -9.77
C GLY A 282 12.73 4.40 -10.81
N GLN A 283 12.24 3.50 -11.63
CA GLN A 283 12.97 2.89 -12.73
C GLN A 283 12.20 3.09 -14.03
N THR A 284 12.94 3.25 -15.12
CA THR A 284 12.38 3.19 -16.47
C THR A 284 11.72 1.83 -16.65
N GLY A 285 10.49 1.79 -17.16
CA GLY A 285 9.74 0.54 -17.37
C GLY A 285 10.45 -0.43 -18.33
N PRO A 286 9.96 -1.68 -18.41
CA PRO A 286 10.58 -2.71 -19.25
C PRO A 286 10.60 -2.31 -20.73
N LEU A 287 11.84 -2.07 -21.22
CA LEU A 287 12.46 -2.19 -22.56
C LEU A 287 11.72 -1.80 -23.87
N ASP A 288 10.41 -1.52 -23.88
CA ASP A 288 9.66 -1.20 -25.10
C ASP A 288 9.51 0.31 -25.36
N THR A 289 10.20 1.14 -24.58
CA THR A 289 10.25 2.60 -24.81
C THR A 289 11.65 3.04 -25.22
N PRO A 290 11.79 4.01 -26.14
CA PRO A 290 13.07 4.49 -26.66
C PRO A 290 13.90 5.29 -25.63
N PHE A 291 13.52 5.27 -24.35
CA PHE A 291 14.14 6.06 -23.30
C PHE A 291 15.42 5.41 -22.78
N ILE A 292 16.37 6.25 -22.34
CA ILE A 292 17.61 5.79 -21.75
C ILE A 292 17.26 5.08 -20.44
N PRO A 293 17.57 3.78 -20.28
CA PRO A 293 17.31 3.09 -19.03
C PRO A 293 17.93 3.86 -17.87
N ALA A 294 17.17 4.10 -16.83
CA ALA A 294 17.62 4.91 -15.71
C ALA A 294 16.88 4.52 -14.44
N SER A 295 17.49 4.87 -13.31
CA SER A 295 16.85 4.88 -12.00
C SER A 295 17.00 6.25 -11.39
N PHE A 296 16.01 6.74 -10.66
CA PHE A 296 16.16 7.93 -9.83
C PHE A 296 15.89 7.61 -8.36
N TYR A 297 16.43 8.47 -7.51
CA TYR A 297 16.15 8.52 -6.08
C TYR A 297 16.04 9.99 -5.68
N ILE A 298 14.95 10.38 -5.05
CA ILE A 298 14.65 11.75 -4.63
C ILE A 298 14.13 11.73 -3.20
N GLU A 299 14.62 12.67 -2.40
CA GLU A 299 14.11 13.00 -1.07
C GLU A 299 13.47 14.40 -1.09
N PHE A 300 12.23 14.48 -0.64
CA PHE A 300 11.41 15.67 -0.51
C PHE A 300 11.52 16.26 0.90
N ASP A 301 11.86 17.53 0.98
CA ASP A 301 11.74 18.32 2.19
C ASP A 301 10.34 18.93 2.27
N GLN A 302 9.54 18.36 3.17
CA GLN A 302 8.16 18.79 3.42
C GLN A 302 8.05 20.22 4.00
N THR A 303 9.15 20.75 4.54
CA THR A 303 9.19 22.09 5.15
C THR A 303 9.35 23.14 4.05
N THR A 304 10.32 22.92 3.17
CA THR A 304 10.68 23.86 2.10
C THR A 304 9.93 23.63 0.81
N LYS A 305 9.18 22.51 0.69
CA LYS A 305 8.53 22.07 -0.56
C LYS A 305 9.54 21.91 -1.70
N SER A 306 10.73 21.43 -1.36
CA SER A 306 11.81 21.16 -2.31
C SER A 306 12.14 19.69 -2.32
N PHE A 307 12.92 19.26 -3.30
CA PHE A 307 13.50 17.93 -3.33
C PHE A 307 14.99 17.98 -3.65
N SER A 308 15.70 16.94 -3.27
CA SER A 308 17.07 16.67 -3.70
C SER A 308 17.25 15.20 -3.98
N GLY A 309 18.13 14.84 -4.91
CA GLY A 309 18.26 13.46 -5.31
C GLY A 309 19.28 13.25 -6.41
N PHE A 310 19.19 12.11 -7.07
CA PHE A 310 20.01 11.81 -8.23
C PHE A 310 19.29 10.93 -9.25
N ILE A 311 19.70 11.06 -10.51
CA ILE A 311 19.40 10.11 -11.58
C ILE A 311 20.68 9.31 -11.85
N ARG A 312 20.54 8.00 -12.04
CA ARG A 312 21.61 7.08 -12.40
C ARG A 312 21.25 6.38 -13.70
N THR A 313 22.17 6.36 -14.65
CA THR A 313 22.04 5.57 -15.89
C THR A 313 23.03 4.40 -15.86
N PRO A 314 22.71 3.25 -16.48
CA PRO A 314 23.61 2.10 -16.56
C PRO A 314 24.90 2.38 -17.32
N ARG A 315 24.89 3.37 -18.23
CA ARG A 315 26.03 3.64 -19.13
C ARG A 315 27.17 4.38 -18.45
N THR A 316 26.86 5.29 -17.53
CA THR A 316 27.88 6.13 -16.89
C THR A 316 28.19 5.72 -15.46
N LEU A 317 27.29 4.98 -14.77
CA LEU A 317 27.33 4.69 -13.32
C LEU A 317 27.38 5.92 -12.39
N GLU A 318 27.71 7.09 -12.94
CA GLU A 318 27.71 8.41 -12.33
C GLU A 318 26.30 8.88 -11.98
N LYS A 319 26.23 9.62 -10.88
CA LYS A 319 25.00 10.19 -10.35
C LYS A 319 24.86 11.62 -10.89
N ILE A 320 23.79 11.87 -11.61
CA ILE A 320 23.35 13.22 -11.98
C ILE A 320 22.63 13.78 -10.75
N GLU A 321 23.27 14.65 -9.98
CA GLU A 321 22.63 15.28 -8.82
C GLU A 321 21.57 16.27 -9.30
N ILE A 322 20.39 16.17 -8.69
CA ILE A 322 19.24 17.01 -9.00
C ILE A 322 18.71 17.64 -7.72
N ARG A 323 18.26 18.88 -7.83
CA ARG A 323 17.48 19.57 -6.81
C ARG A 323 16.29 20.20 -7.49
N GLY A 324 15.22 20.41 -6.73
CA GLY A 324 14.11 21.12 -7.29
C GLY A 324 13.20 21.76 -6.25
N SER A 325 12.42 22.71 -6.71
CA SER A 325 11.44 23.44 -5.90
C SER A 325 10.06 23.32 -6.51
N LEU A 326 9.06 23.09 -5.67
CA LEU A 326 7.68 22.91 -6.10
C LEU A 326 7.15 24.19 -6.78
N ILE A 327 6.67 24.05 -8.01
CA ILE A 327 5.98 25.12 -8.75
C ILE A 327 4.47 24.97 -8.54
N VAL A 328 3.94 23.76 -8.76
CA VAL A 328 2.50 23.47 -8.66
C VAL A 328 2.24 22.10 -8.05
N SER A 329 1.30 22.05 -7.11
CA SER A 329 0.82 20.80 -6.50
C SER A 329 -0.71 20.86 -6.28
N PRO A 330 -1.40 19.71 -6.28
CA PRO A 330 -2.77 19.59 -5.80
C PRO A 330 -2.99 20.16 -4.39
N ILE A 331 -1.95 20.28 -3.55
CA ILE A 331 -2.05 20.88 -2.22
C ILE A 331 -2.57 22.33 -2.27
N ASN A 332 -2.24 23.07 -3.33
CA ASN A 332 -2.69 24.45 -3.50
C ASN A 332 -4.21 24.51 -3.67
N LEU A 333 -4.80 23.46 -4.27
CA LEU A 333 -6.24 23.30 -4.35
C LEU A 333 -6.82 22.87 -2.99
N MET A 334 -6.10 22.10 -2.18
CA MET A 334 -6.56 21.60 -0.88
C MET A 334 -6.59 22.65 0.24
N ASN A 335 -5.70 23.65 0.18
CA ASN A 335 -5.55 24.65 1.23
C ASN A 335 -6.57 25.79 1.18
N GLN A 336 -7.49 25.81 0.21
CA GLN A 336 -8.51 26.84 0.09
C GLN A 336 -9.79 26.51 0.89
N PRO A 337 -10.57 27.52 1.33
CA PRO A 337 -11.82 27.31 2.04
C PRO A 337 -12.81 26.47 1.23
N ARG A 338 -13.40 25.47 1.88
CA ARG A 338 -14.43 24.61 1.27
C ARG A 338 -15.82 25.15 1.63
N PRO A 339 -16.80 25.07 0.72
CA PRO A 339 -18.19 25.31 1.08
C PRO A 339 -18.63 24.32 2.16
N THR A 340 -19.47 24.76 3.09
CA THR A 340 -20.02 23.94 4.19
C THR A 340 -21.12 22.99 3.72
N ASP A 341 -21.73 23.28 2.58
CA ASP A 341 -22.74 22.42 1.98
C ASP A 341 -22.05 21.21 1.36
N PHE A 342 -22.15 20.06 2.03
CA PHE A 342 -21.62 18.81 1.51
C PHE A 342 -22.19 18.56 0.11
N ILE A 343 -21.29 18.31 -0.84
CA ILE A 343 -21.71 17.82 -2.15
C ILE A 343 -22.13 16.37 -1.95
N THR A 344 -23.43 16.14 -1.93
CA THR A 344 -24.01 14.80 -2.05
C THR A 344 -23.71 14.28 -3.46
N PRO A 345 -23.57 12.95 -3.65
CA PRO A 345 -23.28 12.39 -4.96
C PRO A 345 -24.18 13.01 -6.02
N ASP A 346 -25.49 12.85 -5.93
CA ASP A 346 -26.49 13.39 -6.86
C ASP A 346 -26.30 14.84 -7.35
N LYS A 347 -25.54 15.71 -6.65
CA LYS A 347 -25.18 17.06 -7.12
C LYS A 347 -24.08 17.13 -8.20
N ILE A 348 -23.26 16.09 -8.37
CA ILE A 348 -22.18 16.07 -9.39
C ILE A 348 -22.62 15.21 -10.58
N GLU A 349 -23.50 15.78 -11.38
CA GLU A 349 -23.65 15.50 -12.81
C GLU A 349 -24.01 16.83 -13.47
N GLY A 350 -23.07 17.38 -14.23
CA GLY A 350 -23.20 18.77 -14.68
C GLY A 350 -22.20 19.15 -15.76
N ALA A 351 -22.60 20.17 -16.52
CA ALA A 351 -21.71 20.90 -17.41
C ALA A 351 -21.20 22.15 -16.67
N TYR A 352 -19.91 22.42 -16.81
CA TYR A 352 -19.27 23.58 -16.24
C TYR A 352 -18.62 24.37 -17.35
N THR A 353 -18.72 25.68 -17.29
CA THR A 353 -18.00 26.57 -18.21
C THR A 353 -17.00 27.40 -17.46
N GLY A 354 -15.91 27.74 -18.13
CA GLY A 354 -14.89 28.53 -17.52
C GLY A 354 -13.72 28.78 -18.43
N ASN A 355 -12.59 29.13 -17.83
CA ASN A 355 -11.39 29.50 -18.56
C ASN A 355 -10.21 28.64 -18.13
N ILE A 356 -9.39 28.26 -19.10
CA ILE A 356 -8.05 27.72 -18.84
C ILE A 356 -7.11 28.92 -18.67
N ALA A 357 -6.62 29.11 -17.46
CA ALA A 357 -5.58 30.08 -17.16
C ALA A 357 -4.21 29.39 -17.10
N ARG A 358 -3.19 30.07 -17.63
CA ARG A 358 -1.81 29.65 -17.44
C ARG A 358 -1.36 29.95 -16.01
N PRO A 359 -0.31 29.27 -15.52
CA PRO A 359 0.41 29.71 -14.34
C PRO A 359 0.72 31.21 -14.34
N PRO A 360 0.60 31.88 -13.18
CA PRO A 360 1.16 33.21 -12.99
C PRO A 360 2.64 33.22 -13.39
N GLY A 361 3.04 34.13 -14.29
CA GLY A 361 4.42 34.27 -14.77
C GLY A 361 4.77 33.52 -16.07
N ALA A 362 3.84 32.77 -16.67
CA ALA A 362 4.05 32.22 -18.01
C ALA A 362 4.10 33.35 -19.07
N ALA A 363 5.09 33.31 -19.97
CA ALA A 363 5.28 34.35 -21.00
C ALA A 363 4.01 34.57 -21.85
N GLU A 364 3.66 35.84 -22.08
CA GLU A 364 2.44 36.30 -22.78
C GLU A 364 2.28 35.80 -24.23
N ARG A 365 3.29 35.16 -24.81
CA ARG A 365 3.36 34.85 -26.25
C ARG A 365 2.63 33.59 -26.71
N ALA A 366 1.95 32.89 -25.82
CA ALA A 366 1.33 31.63 -26.15
C ALA A 366 -0.21 31.75 -26.11
N PRO A 367 -0.93 31.03 -27.00
CA PRO A 367 -2.32 31.30 -27.31
C PRO A 367 -3.18 31.32 -26.04
N GLN A 368 -4.04 32.34 -25.93
CA GLN A 368 -5.16 32.34 -24.99
C GLN A 368 -6.04 31.15 -25.34
N PHE A 369 -6.27 30.27 -24.37
CA PHE A 369 -7.22 29.20 -24.57
C PHE A 369 -8.62 29.80 -24.75
N PRO A 370 -9.44 29.25 -25.65
CA PRO A 370 -10.84 29.59 -25.70
C PRO A 370 -11.50 29.27 -24.35
N PRO A 371 -12.66 29.87 -24.04
CA PRO A 371 -13.48 29.39 -22.93
C PRO A 371 -13.69 27.89 -23.11
N VAL A 372 -13.75 27.14 -22.02
CA VAL A 372 -13.89 25.68 -22.04
C VAL A 372 -15.18 25.23 -21.40
N GLU A 373 -15.69 24.11 -21.89
CA GLU A 373 -16.81 23.39 -21.31
C GLU A 373 -16.33 22.04 -20.79
N LEU A 374 -16.45 21.82 -19.48
CA LEU A 374 -16.21 20.52 -18.86
C LEU A 374 -17.56 19.85 -18.62
N MET A 375 -17.74 18.66 -19.17
CA MET A 375 -18.87 17.80 -18.83
C MET A 375 -18.38 16.70 -17.89
N ILE A 376 -18.98 16.58 -16.71
CA ILE A 376 -18.69 15.49 -15.77
C ILE A 376 -19.93 14.59 -15.70
N VAL A 377 -19.72 13.32 -16.01
CA VAL A 377 -20.73 12.26 -15.93
C VAL A 377 -20.32 11.31 -14.82
N ARG A 378 -21.23 11.03 -13.90
CA ARG A 378 -21.03 9.98 -12.91
C ARG A 378 -21.42 8.62 -13.51
N TYR A 379 -20.64 7.60 -13.17
CA TYR A 379 -21.02 6.21 -13.40
C TYR A 379 -21.52 5.50 -12.13
N ASP A 380 -20.89 5.76 -10.98
CA ASP A 380 -21.28 5.20 -9.67
C ASP A 380 -20.91 6.18 -8.53
N GLU A 381 -21.18 5.83 -7.27
CA GLU A 381 -20.96 6.73 -6.12
C GLU A 381 -19.56 7.38 -6.07
N ASN A 382 -18.54 6.72 -6.61
CA ASN A 382 -17.14 7.15 -6.55
C ASN A 382 -16.47 7.25 -7.94
N SER A 383 -17.08 6.76 -9.01
CA SER A 383 -16.50 6.76 -10.37
C SER A 383 -17.12 7.81 -11.28
N PHE A 384 -16.25 8.54 -11.97
CA PHE A 384 -16.60 9.65 -12.86
C PHE A 384 -15.91 9.52 -14.20
N LYS A 385 -16.53 10.08 -15.23
CA LYS A 385 -15.89 10.42 -16.50
C LYS A 385 -16.04 11.92 -16.72
N ALA A 386 -15.05 12.52 -17.36
CA ALA A 386 -15.16 13.90 -17.79
C ALA A 386 -14.69 14.08 -19.22
N THR A 387 -15.26 15.06 -19.90
CA THR A 387 -14.78 15.52 -21.20
C THR A 387 -14.58 17.02 -21.13
N LEU A 388 -13.38 17.49 -21.48
CA LEU A 388 -13.09 18.92 -21.62
C LEU A 388 -13.19 19.28 -23.10
N ARG A 389 -13.97 20.32 -23.42
CA ARG A 389 -14.25 20.78 -24.78
C ARG A 389 -13.93 22.25 -24.93
N ASP A 390 -13.64 22.66 -26.15
CA ASP A 390 -13.65 24.06 -26.54
C ASP A 390 -15.08 24.61 -26.40
N GLY A 391 -15.27 25.66 -25.62
CA GLY A 391 -16.57 26.25 -25.34
C GLY A 391 -17.17 27.06 -26.51
N ARG A 392 -16.44 27.24 -27.61
CA ARG A 392 -16.91 27.90 -28.85
C ARG A 392 -17.25 26.88 -29.93
N THR A 393 -16.35 25.94 -30.20
CA THR A 393 -16.51 24.95 -31.28
C THR A 393 -17.15 23.65 -30.77
N HIS A 394 -17.21 23.43 -29.46
CA HIS A 394 -17.58 22.17 -28.81
C HIS A 394 -16.68 20.98 -29.20
N GLU A 395 -15.53 21.24 -29.82
CA GLU A 395 -14.54 20.22 -30.12
C GLU A 395 -13.92 19.68 -28.83
N MET A 396 -13.67 18.37 -28.80
CA MET A 396 -13.08 17.71 -27.66
C MET A 396 -11.60 18.07 -27.53
N LEU A 397 -11.22 18.65 -26.40
CA LEU A 397 -9.82 18.93 -26.06
C LEU A 397 -9.20 17.74 -25.34
N PHE A 398 -9.93 17.15 -24.38
CA PHE A 398 -9.48 15.98 -23.62
C PHE A 398 -10.66 15.08 -23.24
N ASP A 399 -10.44 13.77 -23.28
CA ASP A 399 -11.37 12.78 -22.71
C ASP A 399 -10.73 12.11 -21.50
N PHE A 400 -11.47 12.09 -20.40
CA PHE A 400 -11.06 11.47 -19.14
C PHE A 400 -12.02 10.33 -18.83
N PRO A 401 -11.78 9.12 -19.37
CA PRO A 401 -12.73 8.01 -19.29
C PRO A 401 -12.98 7.50 -17.87
N ALA A 402 -12.08 7.80 -16.94
CA ALA A 402 -12.19 7.37 -15.56
C ALA A 402 -11.58 8.38 -14.59
N GLY A 403 -12.22 8.48 -13.43
CA GLY A 403 -11.75 9.24 -12.29
C GLY A 403 -12.51 8.89 -11.02
N TYR A 404 -12.03 9.46 -9.92
CA TYR A 404 -12.55 9.22 -8.59
C TYR A 404 -13.00 10.51 -7.93
N TYR A 405 -14.08 10.42 -7.16
CA TYR A 405 -14.48 11.48 -6.25
C TYR A 405 -14.14 11.14 -4.80
N PHE A 406 -13.56 12.11 -4.14
CA PHE A 406 -13.06 12.03 -2.79
C PHE A 406 -13.91 12.93 -1.90
N ARG A 407 -15.07 12.41 -1.48
CA ARG A 407 -16.15 13.15 -0.82
C ARG A 407 -15.67 13.99 0.37
N ASN A 408 -14.86 13.41 1.26
CA ASN A 408 -14.45 14.09 2.51
C ASN A 408 -13.59 15.35 2.27
N ILE A 409 -12.96 15.47 1.09
CA ILE A 409 -12.13 16.62 0.71
C ILE A 409 -12.70 17.41 -0.49
N GLY A 410 -13.83 16.95 -1.04
CA GLY A 410 -14.47 17.55 -2.21
C GLY A 410 -13.54 17.60 -3.42
N LEU A 411 -12.79 16.52 -3.66
CA LEU A 411 -11.79 16.45 -4.73
C LEU A 411 -12.21 15.42 -5.80
N ILE A 412 -12.22 15.77 -7.07
CA ILE A 412 -12.34 14.83 -8.19
C ILE A 412 -10.98 14.70 -8.84
N THR A 413 -10.55 13.49 -9.15
CA THR A 413 -9.32 13.26 -9.92
C THR A 413 -9.60 12.31 -11.06
N LEU A 414 -9.22 12.72 -12.27
CA LEU A 414 -9.50 12.00 -13.50
C LEU A 414 -8.21 11.85 -14.31
N TYR A 415 -8.11 10.76 -15.06
CA TYR A 415 -6.97 10.49 -15.94
C TYR A 415 -7.47 10.34 -17.36
N GLY A 416 -6.71 10.91 -18.29
CA GLY A 416 -6.96 10.86 -19.72
C GLY A 416 -5.66 10.65 -20.45
N ALA A 417 -5.75 10.11 -21.65
CA ALA A 417 -4.65 10.08 -22.59
C ALA A 417 -4.82 11.25 -23.56
N ASP A 418 -3.77 12.02 -23.79
CA ASP A 418 -3.66 12.91 -24.94
C ASP A 418 -2.62 12.35 -25.94
N PRO A 419 -2.54 12.86 -27.17
CA PRO A 419 -1.53 12.42 -28.15
C PRO A 419 -0.07 12.60 -27.65
N ASN A 420 0.12 13.41 -26.63
CA ASN A 420 1.38 13.75 -26.00
C ASN A 420 1.55 13.09 -24.62
N GLY A 421 0.81 12.02 -24.28
CA GLY A 421 1.00 11.24 -23.06
C GLY A 421 -0.14 11.29 -22.04
N LEU A 422 0.16 10.93 -20.79
CA LEU A 422 -0.83 10.86 -19.71
C LEU A 422 -1.10 12.26 -19.13
N VAL A 423 -2.38 12.60 -19.03
CA VAL A 423 -2.85 13.85 -18.44
C VAL A 423 -3.70 13.54 -17.21
N LYS A 424 -3.39 14.19 -16.10
CA LYS A 424 -4.20 14.16 -14.88
C LYS A 424 -4.98 15.46 -14.75
N LEU A 425 -6.25 15.33 -14.44
CA LEU A 425 -7.14 16.42 -14.15
C LEU A 425 -7.63 16.31 -12.71
N THR A 426 -7.29 17.28 -11.87
CA THR A 426 -7.67 17.32 -10.47
C THR A 426 -8.53 18.52 -10.20
N PHE A 427 -9.76 18.31 -9.72
CA PHE A 427 -10.70 19.36 -9.32
C PHE A 427 -10.94 19.36 -7.82
N ALA A 428 -11.13 20.55 -7.28
CA ALA A 428 -11.47 20.80 -5.91
C ALA A 428 -12.69 21.72 -5.83
N TYR A 429 -13.69 21.33 -5.05
CA TYR A 429 -14.85 22.17 -4.78
C TYR A 429 -14.54 23.18 -3.70
N ARG A 430 -14.55 24.47 -4.04
CA ARG A 430 -14.06 25.57 -3.20
C ARG A 430 -15.00 26.77 -3.23
N LEU A 431 -14.75 27.71 -2.33
CA LEU A 431 -15.36 29.04 -2.37
C LEU A 431 -14.43 30.02 -3.09
N VAL A 432 -14.90 30.59 -4.19
CA VAL A 432 -14.24 31.71 -4.88
C VAL A 432 -15.12 32.94 -4.71
N ALA A 433 -14.62 33.95 -3.99
CA ALA A 433 -15.40 35.16 -3.67
C ALA A 433 -16.79 34.85 -3.05
N GLY A 434 -16.87 33.82 -2.21
CA GLY A 434 -18.11 33.39 -1.55
C GLY A 434 -19.05 32.54 -2.43
N VAL A 435 -18.70 32.30 -3.70
CA VAL A 435 -19.46 31.45 -4.61
C VAL A 435 -18.86 30.05 -4.64
N PRO A 436 -19.68 28.98 -4.52
CA PRO A 436 -19.20 27.62 -4.71
C PRO A 436 -18.78 27.37 -6.17
N THR A 437 -17.53 26.96 -6.35
CA THR A 437 -16.85 26.87 -7.65
C THR A 437 -15.94 25.65 -7.68
N TRP A 438 -15.80 25.01 -8.84
CA TRP A 438 -14.80 23.97 -9.03
C TRP A 438 -13.51 24.59 -9.56
N ILE A 439 -12.43 24.40 -8.82
CA ILE A 439 -11.09 24.85 -9.21
C ILE A 439 -10.30 23.62 -9.58
N GLY A 440 -9.74 23.62 -10.78
CA GLY A 440 -9.04 22.49 -11.34
C GLY A 440 -7.57 22.77 -11.69
N LEU A 441 -6.84 21.69 -11.83
CA LEU A 441 -5.51 21.64 -12.39
C LEU A 441 -5.48 20.54 -13.45
N VAL A 442 -5.11 20.89 -14.68
CA VAL A 442 -4.72 19.92 -15.72
C VAL A 442 -3.21 19.82 -15.70
N HIS A 443 -2.68 18.60 -15.70
CA HIS A 443 -1.24 18.35 -15.66
C HIS A 443 -0.86 17.26 -16.68
N SER A 444 0.01 17.61 -17.62
CA SER A 444 0.67 16.66 -18.53
C SER A 444 1.96 16.15 -17.92
N LEU A 445 2.06 14.83 -17.72
CA LEU A 445 3.26 14.19 -17.19
C LEU A 445 4.44 14.23 -18.16
N ARG A 446 4.18 14.09 -19.46
CA ARG A 446 5.22 14.03 -20.49
C ARG A 446 5.91 15.39 -20.72
N THR A 447 5.13 16.46 -20.73
CA THR A 447 5.63 17.80 -21.08
C THR A 447 5.85 18.69 -19.85
N GLY A 448 5.34 18.28 -18.68
CA GLY A 448 5.32 19.11 -17.47
C GLY A 448 4.49 20.37 -17.61
N GLN A 449 3.68 20.47 -18.67
CA GLN A 449 2.72 21.54 -18.83
C GLN A 449 1.58 21.36 -17.86
N TYR A 450 1.13 22.47 -17.29
CA TYR A 450 0.00 22.47 -16.40
C TYR A 450 -0.83 23.73 -16.60
N TYR A 451 -2.12 23.62 -16.30
CA TYR A 451 -3.09 24.68 -16.51
C TYR A 451 -4.07 24.75 -15.36
N PHE A 452 -4.38 25.97 -14.91
CA PHE A 452 -5.42 26.22 -13.94
C PHE A 452 -6.76 26.29 -14.64
N LEU A 453 -7.73 25.57 -14.10
CA LEU A 453 -9.12 25.63 -14.52
C LEU A 453 -9.92 26.33 -13.44
N ASN A 454 -10.69 27.33 -13.82
CA ASN A 454 -11.72 27.88 -12.95
C ASN A 454 -13.07 27.68 -13.62
N LEU A 455 -13.90 26.82 -13.02
CA LEU A 455 -15.11 26.31 -13.62
C LEU A 455 -16.32 26.62 -12.73
N ASN A 456 -17.28 27.31 -13.31
CA ASN A 456 -18.56 27.58 -12.67
C ASN A 456 -19.61 26.61 -13.20
N ALA A 457 -20.53 26.19 -12.34
CA ALA A 457 -21.67 25.39 -12.76
C ALA A 457 -22.46 26.18 -13.81
N LYS A 458 -22.78 25.53 -14.94
CA LYS A 458 -23.72 26.07 -15.91
C LYS A 458 -25.10 25.96 -15.28
N LEU A 459 -25.64 27.08 -14.81
CA LEU A 459 -27.00 27.17 -14.25
C LEU A 459 -28.05 26.88 -15.32
#